data_AF-A0A0W0FQ64-F1
#
_entry.id   AF-A0A0W0FQ64-F1
#
_cell.length_a   1.000
_cell.length_b   1.000
_cell.length_c   1.000
_cell.angle_alpha   90.00
_cell.angle_beta   90.00
_cell.angle_gamma   90.00
#
_symmetry.space_group_name_H-M   'P 1'
#
loop_
_entity.id
_entity.type
_entity.pdbx_description
1 polymer ?
#
loop_
_entity_poly.entity_id
_entity_poly.type
_entity_poly.pdbx_seq_one_letter_code
_entity_poly.pdbx_strand_id
1 'polypeptide(L)'
;MEGLPIDMSHPSVREYLSLIRLQVLTPLSLLINIASIIICATVVTPSIGTISRRFPTSISPKPIIISIYVAALFIGQIGYCILLVLVKKPETKKTLTKGVGLSLVFANWVMAVWAITWVFEWFVASTVLQGILLALLLYSNLALLIYHRPTRARIFDAMLIHAPMRFFLVLQIGLMFPLSLFIALGLVYDPSYPGPPVNYSENPWPGFGVVFGTNILGLLVIIFRRDIVWCVAATWICISIWTERPKPGPVYVTVLLFTALHPVALIGTYIHAWFFKKDDGVALPPGDEHPGLYGNGQNRPGEQQGRQGGGPREVDAEAIWG
;
A
#
# COMPACT_ATOMS: atom_id res chain seq x y z
N MET A 1 -3.09 26.50 33.62
CA MET A 1 -2.63 25.10 33.55
C MET A 1 -1.12 25.08 33.74
N GLU A 2 -0.65 25.48 34.92
CA GLU A 2 0.78 25.53 35.27
C GLU A 2 0.93 24.59 36.47
N GLY A 3 1.65 23.48 36.29
CA GLY A 3 1.76 22.48 37.36
C GLY A 3 2.08 21.04 36.94
N LEU A 4 2.42 20.79 35.66
CA LEU A 4 3.06 19.54 35.27
C LEU A 4 4.57 19.79 35.17
N PRO A 5 5.45 18.94 35.76
CA PRO A 5 6.91 19.05 35.67
C PRO A 5 7.48 18.74 34.28
N ILE A 6 6.62 18.77 33.26
CA ILE A 6 6.91 18.37 31.88
C ILE A 6 6.51 19.55 30.98
N ASP A 7 7.49 20.12 30.31
CA ASP A 7 7.29 21.18 29.34
C ASP A 7 6.55 20.65 28.09
N MET A 8 5.25 20.92 28.03
CA MET A 8 4.35 20.54 26.93
C MET A 8 4.61 21.33 25.63
N SER A 9 5.42 22.39 25.69
CA SER A 9 5.83 23.17 24.52
C SER A 9 7.01 22.53 23.78
N HIS A 10 7.78 21.66 24.45
CA HIS A 10 8.96 21.02 23.88
C HIS A 10 8.59 20.01 22.77
N PRO A 11 9.21 20.07 21.58
CA PRO A 11 8.81 19.25 20.42
C PRO A 11 8.93 17.75 20.66
N SER A 12 9.95 17.29 21.41
CA SER A 12 10.12 15.86 21.74
C SER A 12 9.05 15.32 22.69
N VAL A 13 8.54 16.15 23.61
CA VAL A 13 7.46 15.79 24.54
C VAL A 13 6.16 15.63 23.77
N ARG A 14 5.87 16.52 22.81
CA ARG A 14 4.71 16.41 21.92
C ARG A 14 4.77 15.16 21.03
N GLU A 15 5.94 14.84 20.49
CA GLU A 15 6.13 13.60 19.72
C GLU A 15 5.93 12.36 20.59
N TYR A 16 6.43 12.36 21.82
CA TYR A 16 6.21 11.27 22.77
C TYR A 16 4.74 11.10 23.18
N LEU A 17 4.04 12.20 23.48
CA LEU A 17 2.61 12.16 23.81
C LEU A 17 1.74 11.73 22.64
N SER A 18 2.08 12.16 21.41
CA SER A 18 1.39 11.68 20.21
C SER A 18 1.63 10.19 19.98
N LEU A 19 2.86 9.70 20.17
CA LEU A 19 3.19 8.27 20.16
C LEU A 19 2.34 7.48 21.15
N ILE A 20 2.26 7.92 22.42
CA ILE A 20 1.48 7.22 23.45
C ILE A 20 -0.01 7.17 23.07
N ARG A 21 -0.58 8.30 22.64
CA ARG A 21 -1.98 8.34 22.17
C ARG A 21 -2.21 7.35 21.04
N LEU A 22 -1.27 7.26 20.11
CA LEU A 22 -1.36 6.39 18.95
C LEU A 22 -1.20 4.90 19.32
N GLN A 23 -0.35 4.59 20.30
CA GLN A 23 -0.18 3.23 20.84
C GLN A 23 -1.41 2.71 21.56
N VAL A 24 -2.21 3.59 22.18
CA VAL A 24 -3.48 3.19 22.80
C VAL A 24 -4.62 3.18 21.79
N LEU A 25 -4.71 4.23 20.97
CA LEU A 25 -5.84 4.44 20.08
C LEU A 25 -5.85 3.47 18.88
N THR A 26 -4.69 3.10 18.36
CA THR A 26 -4.62 2.21 17.19
C THR A 26 -5.11 0.80 17.52
N PRO A 27 -4.58 0.10 18.54
CA PRO A 27 -5.06 -1.23 18.90
C PRO A 27 -6.54 -1.22 19.32
N LEU A 28 -6.97 -0.18 20.04
CA LEU A 28 -8.37 -0.02 20.43
C LEU A 28 -9.29 0.10 19.19
N SER A 29 -8.95 0.98 18.24
CA SER A 29 -9.73 1.13 17.00
C SER A 29 -9.78 -0.15 16.17
N LEU A 30 -8.66 -0.89 16.11
CA LEU A 30 -8.59 -2.17 15.42
C LEU A 30 -9.48 -3.22 16.07
N LEU A 31 -9.45 -3.33 17.40
CA LEU A 31 -10.28 -4.27 18.15
C LEU A 31 -11.77 -3.99 17.92
N ILE A 32 -12.18 -2.72 17.97
CA ILE A 32 -13.56 -2.30 17.73
C ILE A 32 -13.99 -2.64 16.29
N ASN A 33 -13.11 -2.41 15.31
CA ASN A 33 -13.38 -2.76 13.92
C ASN A 33 -13.55 -4.29 13.74
N ILE A 34 -12.63 -5.09 14.27
CA ILE A 34 -12.71 -6.56 14.21
C ILE A 34 -14.01 -7.05 14.87
N ALA A 35 -14.32 -6.57 16.08
CA ALA A 35 -15.54 -6.95 16.79
C ALA A 35 -16.80 -6.59 16.00
N SER A 36 -16.86 -5.37 15.46
CA SER A 36 -18.01 -4.90 14.67
C SER A 36 -18.21 -5.74 13.42
N ILE A 37 -17.14 -6.05 12.68
CA ILE A 37 -17.21 -6.88 11.47
C ILE A 37 -17.63 -8.31 11.81
N ILE A 38 -17.08 -8.92 12.86
CA ILE A 38 -17.46 -10.28 13.28
C ILE A 38 -18.94 -10.34 13.69
N ILE A 39 -19.40 -9.39 14.52
CA ILE A 39 -20.80 -9.30 14.96
C ILE A 39 -21.74 -9.13 13.75
N CYS A 40 -21.43 -8.20 12.85
CA CYS A 40 -22.24 -7.95 11.65
C CYS A 40 -22.19 -9.12 10.64
N ALA A 41 -21.11 -9.91 10.64
CA ALA A 41 -20.97 -11.05 9.73
C ALA A 41 -21.62 -12.35 10.27
N THR A 42 -21.70 -12.52 11.59
CA THR A 42 -22.06 -13.83 12.20
C THR A 42 -23.24 -13.79 13.16
N VAL A 43 -23.45 -12.69 13.89
CA VAL A 43 -24.46 -12.60 14.95
C VAL A 43 -25.74 -11.92 14.44
N VAL A 44 -25.60 -10.83 13.68
CA VAL A 44 -26.74 -10.05 13.20
C VAL A 44 -27.40 -10.73 11.99
N THR A 45 -28.73 -10.72 11.96
CA THR A 45 -29.53 -11.18 10.82
C THR A 45 -30.40 -10.02 10.32
N PRO A 46 -30.31 -9.64 9.03
CA PRO A 46 -29.42 -10.18 8.00
C PRO A 46 -27.94 -9.88 8.26
N SER A 47 -27.05 -10.82 7.96
CA SER A 47 -25.60 -10.62 8.08
C SER A 47 -25.01 -9.94 6.85
N ILE A 48 -23.77 -9.44 6.93
CA ILE A 48 -23.03 -8.87 5.78
C ILE A 48 -23.08 -9.78 4.55
N GLY A 49 -22.85 -11.09 4.75
CA GLY A 49 -22.88 -12.08 3.68
C GLY A 49 -24.28 -12.29 3.11
N THR A 50 -25.31 -12.26 3.95
CA THR A 50 -26.71 -12.36 3.51
C THR A 50 -27.11 -11.14 2.69
N ILE A 51 -26.78 -9.92 3.14
CA ILE A 51 -27.01 -8.69 2.36
C ILE A 51 -26.29 -8.75 1.01
N SER A 52 -25.01 -9.16 1.00
CA SER A 52 -24.26 -9.28 -0.25
C SER A 52 -24.86 -10.30 -1.24
N ARG A 53 -25.60 -11.30 -0.77
CA ARG A 53 -26.32 -12.25 -1.62
C ARG A 53 -27.69 -11.74 -2.08
N ARG A 54 -28.33 -10.88 -1.29
CA ARG A 54 -29.60 -10.22 -1.66
C ARG A 54 -29.39 -9.16 -2.74
N PHE A 55 -28.23 -8.51 -2.75
CA PHE A 55 -27.86 -7.49 -3.73
C PHE A 55 -26.66 -7.92 -4.58
N PRO A 56 -26.80 -8.94 -5.46
CA PRO A 56 -25.73 -9.39 -6.32
C PRO A 56 -25.42 -8.35 -7.41
N THR A 57 -24.14 -8.10 -7.67
CA THR A 57 -23.65 -7.20 -8.72
C THR A 57 -22.71 -7.92 -9.67
N SER A 58 -22.35 -7.25 -10.78
CA SER A 58 -21.36 -7.73 -11.75
C SER A 58 -20.00 -8.09 -11.14
N ILE A 59 -19.64 -7.47 -10.01
CA ILE A 59 -18.35 -7.62 -9.33
C ILE A 59 -18.43 -8.32 -7.97
N SER A 60 -19.62 -8.81 -7.57
CA SER A 60 -19.78 -9.43 -6.26
C SER A 60 -18.80 -10.61 -6.08
N PRO A 61 -18.02 -10.62 -4.99
CA PRO A 61 -17.01 -11.65 -4.76
C PRO A 61 -17.64 -12.90 -4.13
N LYS A 62 -16.91 -14.02 -4.16
CA LYS A 62 -17.23 -15.21 -3.38
C LYS A 62 -16.97 -14.91 -1.90
N PRO A 63 -17.99 -14.99 -1.01
CA PRO A 63 -17.88 -14.55 0.38
C PRO A 63 -16.71 -15.17 1.15
N ILE A 64 -16.49 -16.49 1.01
CA ILE A 64 -15.43 -17.21 1.73
C ILE A 64 -14.04 -16.70 1.32
N ILE A 65 -13.83 -16.44 0.02
CA ILE A 65 -12.53 -16.03 -0.51
C ILE A 65 -12.18 -14.61 -0.05
N ILE A 66 -13.18 -13.71 -0.03
CA ILE A 66 -12.97 -12.35 0.45
C ILE A 66 -12.81 -12.30 1.98
N SER A 67 -13.48 -13.17 2.74
CA SER A 67 -13.25 -13.28 4.19
C SER A 67 -11.82 -13.67 4.52
N ILE A 68 -11.18 -14.55 3.74
CA ILE A 68 -9.76 -14.89 3.92
C ILE A 68 -8.86 -13.66 3.69
N TYR A 69 -9.17 -12.86 2.68
CA TYR A 69 -8.45 -11.60 2.42
C TYR A 69 -8.55 -10.65 3.61
N VAL A 70 -9.77 -10.45 4.13
CA VAL A 70 -10.03 -9.56 5.28
C VAL A 70 -9.33 -10.09 6.54
N ALA A 71 -9.32 -11.41 6.75
CA ALA A 71 -8.58 -12.02 7.86
C ALA A 71 -7.06 -11.76 7.75
N ALA A 72 -6.47 -11.94 6.56
CA ALA A 72 -5.05 -11.63 6.34
C ALA A 72 -4.73 -10.15 6.58
N LEU A 73 -5.63 -9.25 6.17
CA LEU A 73 -5.54 -7.82 6.45
C LEU A 73 -5.55 -7.53 7.96
N PHE A 74 -6.47 -8.14 8.73
CA PHE A 74 -6.49 -7.97 10.18
C PHE A 74 -5.24 -8.52 10.86
N ILE A 75 -4.73 -9.67 10.43
CA ILE A 75 -3.45 -10.21 10.91
C ILE A 75 -2.32 -9.20 10.66
N GLY A 76 -2.26 -8.62 9.46
CA GLY A 76 -1.29 -7.57 9.13
C GLY A 76 -1.42 -6.33 10.04
N GLN A 77 -2.64 -5.88 10.33
CA GLN A 77 -2.88 -4.75 11.23
C GLN A 77 -2.56 -5.07 12.70
N ILE A 78 -2.75 -6.30 13.16
CA ILE A 78 -2.28 -6.75 14.48
C ILE A 78 -0.74 -6.68 14.51
N GLY A 79 -0.07 -7.16 13.46
CA GLY A 79 1.38 -7.03 13.31
C GLY A 79 1.87 -5.58 13.33
N TYR A 80 1.14 -4.66 12.70
CA TYR A 80 1.39 -3.22 12.78
C TYR A 80 1.30 -2.70 14.23
N CYS A 81 0.27 -3.12 14.98
CA CYS A 81 0.09 -2.73 16.38
C CYS A 81 1.22 -3.26 17.27
N ILE A 82 1.67 -4.49 17.06
CA ILE A 82 2.83 -5.05 17.78
C ILE A 82 4.09 -4.24 17.47
N LEU A 83 4.31 -3.89 16.19
CA LEU A 83 5.45 -3.06 15.79
C LEU A 83 5.40 -1.67 16.44
N LEU A 84 4.23 -1.04 16.51
CA LEU A 84 4.03 0.25 17.20
C LEU A 84 4.49 0.23 18.67
N VAL A 85 4.33 -0.90 19.37
CA VAL A 85 4.74 -1.04 20.78
C VAL A 85 6.24 -1.35 20.88
N LEU A 86 6.77 -2.19 19.99
CA LEU A 86 8.15 -2.66 20.04
C LEU A 86 9.17 -1.71 19.39
N VAL A 87 8.71 -0.68 18.67
CA VAL A 87 9.58 0.19 17.89
C VAL A 87 10.51 1.01 18.78
N LYS A 88 11.82 0.78 18.63
CA LYS A 88 12.87 1.56 19.30
C LYS A 88 13.47 2.65 18.40
N LYS A 89 13.47 2.44 17.08
CA LYS A 89 14.12 3.33 16.10
C LYS A 89 13.34 4.63 15.86
N PRO A 90 13.99 5.81 15.86
CA PRO A 90 13.30 7.10 15.72
C PRO A 90 12.69 7.31 14.34
N GLU A 91 13.32 6.79 13.28
CA GLU A 91 12.79 6.92 11.90
C GLU A 91 11.48 6.14 11.71
N THR A 92 11.41 4.93 12.26
CA THR A 92 10.20 4.12 12.21
C THR A 92 9.10 4.78 13.06
N LYS A 93 9.43 5.35 14.23
CA LYS A 93 8.49 6.15 15.05
C LYS A 93 7.89 7.33 14.27
N LYS A 94 8.72 8.07 13.52
CA LYS A 94 8.26 9.20 12.70
C LYS A 94 7.32 8.75 11.58
N THR A 95 7.64 7.63 10.94
CA THR A 95 6.78 7.02 9.90
C THR A 95 5.40 6.65 10.48
N LEU A 96 5.41 6.05 11.67
CA LEU A 96 4.20 5.60 12.36
C LEU A 96 3.32 6.76 12.83
N THR A 97 3.90 7.82 13.41
CA THR A 97 3.11 8.94 13.94
C THR A 97 2.68 9.96 12.91
N LYS A 98 3.55 10.32 11.97
CA LYS A 98 3.29 11.40 11.00
C LYS A 98 2.75 10.89 9.67
N GLY A 99 2.99 9.63 9.31
CA GLY A 99 2.56 9.08 8.01
C GLY A 99 1.24 8.34 8.04
N VAL A 100 1.06 7.42 9.00
CA VAL A 100 0.04 6.37 8.88
C VAL A 100 -0.91 6.31 10.07
N GLY A 101 -0.40 6.56 11.29
CA GLY A 101 -1.07 6.17 12.52
C GLY A 101 -2.48 6.71 12.70
N LEU A 102 -2.66 8.03 12.60
CA LEU A 102 -3.96 8.67 12.81
C LEU A 102 -4.97 8.30 11.72
N SER A 103 -4.52 8.24 10.46
CA SER A 103 -5.37 7.87 9.33
C SER A 103 -5.83 6.41 9.43
N LEU A 104 -4.97 5.50 9.88
CA LEU A 104 -5.34 4.09 10.10
C LEU A 104 -6.36 3.94 11.24
N VAL A 105 -6.24 4.72 12.31
CA VAL A 105 -7.24 4.78 13.38
C VAL A 105 -8.60 5.18 12.80
N PHE A 106 -8.66 6.29 12.05
CA PHE A 106 -9.91 6.73 11.43
C PHE A 106 -10.44 5.72 10.42
N ALA A 107 -9.57 5.10 9.63
CA ALA A 107 -9.94 4.05 8.69
C ALA A 107 -10.62 2.87 9.41
N ASN A 108 -10.12 2.44 10.57
CA ASN A 108 -10.72 1.39 11.37
C ASN A 108 -12.10 1.77 11.91
N TRP A 109 -12.27 3.00 12.41
CA TRP A 109 -13.57 3.49 12.85
C TRP A 109 -14.58 3.59 11.71
N VAL A 110 -14.18 4.15 10.57
CA VAL A 110 -15.04 4.28 9.39
C VAL A 110 -15.44 2.90 8.88
N MET A 111 -14.52 1.93 8.86
CA MET A 111 -14.80 0.55 8.47
C MET A 111 -15.78 -0.15 9.43
N ALA A 112 -15.66 0.11 10.74
CA ALA A 112 -16.59 -0.41 11.74
C ALA A 112 -18.01 0.14 11.56
N VAL A 113 -18.13 1.46 11.38
CA VAL A 113 -19.42 2.13 11.14
C VAL A 113 -20.01 1.73 9.79
N TRP A 114 -19.17 1.50 8.78
CA TRP A 114 -19.60 0.96 7.49
C TRP A 114 -20.29 -0.40 7.67
N ALA A 115 -19.75 -1.29 8.50
CA ALA A 115 -20.34 -2.63 8.69
C ALA A 115 -21.78 -2.54 9.21
N ILE A 116 -22.01 -1.60 10.14
CA ILE A 116 -23.32 -1.32 10.72
C ILE A 116 -24.27 -0.77 9.65
N THR A 117 -23.85 0.29 8.94
CA THR A 117 -24.69 0.91 7.89
C THR A 117 -25.00 -0.05 6.73
N TRP A 118 -24.08 -0.96 6.40
CA TRP A 118 -24.30 -2.01 5.41
C TRP A 118 -25.40 -2.99 5.84
N VAL A 119 -25.38 -3.44 7.09
CA VAL A 119 -26.38 -4.38 7.63
C VAL A 119 -27.77 -3.73 7.71
N PHE A 120 -27.84 -2.43 7.99
CA PHE A 120 -29.09 -1.65 7.94
C PHE A 120 -29.55 -1.30 6.51
N GLU A 121 -28.85 -1.77 5.47
CA GLU A 121 -29.16 -1.49 4.06
C GLU A 121 -29.11 0.02 3.72
N TRP A 122 -28.37 0.83 4.49
CA TRP A 122 -28.16 2.25 4.24
C TRP A 122 -27.07 2.47 3.19
N PHE A 123 -27.29 1.98 1.96
CA PHE A 123 -26.27 1.87 0.92
C PHE A 123 -25.66 3.21 0.50
N VAL A 124 -26.41 4.31 0.55
CA VAL A 124 -25.86 5.65 0.29
C VAL A 124 -24.86 6.04 1.37
N ALA A 125 -25.23 5.92 2.66
CA ALA A 125 -24.34 6.20 3.78
C ALA A 125 -23.12 5.26 3.75
N SER A 126 -23.35 3.99 3.45
CA SER A 126 -22.32 2.97 3.28
C SER A 126 -21.30 3.36 2.18
N THR A 127 -21.79 3.86 1.04
CA THR A 127 -20.94 4.32 -0.08
C THR A 127 -20.14 5.57 0.30
N VAL A 128 -20.76 6.52 1.02
CA VAL A 128 -20.06 7.72 1.52
C VAL A 128 -18.93 7.33 2.47
N LEU A 129 -19.20 6.41 3.41
CA LEU A 129 -18.19 5.88 4.33
C LEU A 129 -17.06 5.18 3.58
N GLN A 130 -17.37 4.39 2.55
CA GLN A 130 -16.34 3.78 1.69
C GLN A 130 -15.51 4.80 0.92
N GLY A 131 -16.13 5.91 0.47
CA GLY A 131 -15.41 7.01 -0.16
C GLY A 131 -14.45 7.71 0.80
N ILE A 132 -14.90 7.99 2.03
CA ILE A 132 -14.05 8.55 3.10
C ILE A 132 -12.90 7.59 3.41
N LEU A 133 -13.19 6.30 3.56
CA LEU A 133 -12.18 5.26 3.83
C LEU A 133 -11.14 5.19 2.71
N LEU A 134 -11.58 5.21 1.45
CA LEU A 134 -10.71 5.22 0.29
C LEU A 134 -9.81 6.47 0.28
N ALA A 135 -10.35 7.66 0.58
CA ALA A 135 -9.59 8.90 0.66
C ALA A 135 -8.51 8.86 1.77
N LEU A 136 -8.87 8.36 2.96
CA LEU A 136 -7.92 8.17 4.07
C LEU A 136 -6.77 7.23 3.70
N LEU A 137 -7.10 6.11 3.05
CA LEU A 137 -6.11 5.12 2.63
C LEU A 137 -5.24 5.61 1.47
N LEU A 138 -5.80 6.37 0.52
CA LEU A 138 -5.05 7.03 -0.54
C LEU A 138 -4.07 8.04 0.06
N TYR A 139 -4.53 8.89 0.98
CA TYR A 139 -3.67 9.85 1.69
C TYR A 139 -2.51 9.14 2.39
N SER A 140 -2.77 8.10 3.17
CA SER A 140 -1.72 7.36 3.87
C SER A 140 -0.75 6.66 2.94
N ASN A 141 -1.23 6.04 1.86
CA ASN A 141 -0.35 5.39 0.90
C ASN A 141 0.50 6.41 0.14
N LEU A 142 -0.04 7.58 -0.19
CA LEU A 142 0.71 8.68 -0.81
C LEU A 142 1.74 9.26 0.16
N ALA A 143 1.38 9.46 1.43
CA ALA A 143 2.30 9.91 2.47
C ALA A 143 3.46 8.92 2.69
N LEU A 144 3.17 7.61 2.69
CA LEU A 144 4.18 6.55 2.70
C LEU A 144 5.05 6.59 1.44
N LEU A 145 4.47 6.87 0.28
CA LEU A 145 5.18 6.91 -1.00
C LEU A 145 6.18 8.06 -1.07
N ILE A 146 5.77 9.24 -0.64
CA ILE A 146 6.52 10.50 -0.76
C ILE A 146 7.54 10.60 0.36
N TYR A 147 7.11 10.43 1.62
CA TYR A 147 7.93 10.77 2.78
C TYR A 147 8.68 9.58 3.38
N HIS A 148 8.22 8.35 3.17
CA HIS A 148 8.77 7.17 3.85
C HIS A 148 8.88 5.95 2.91
N ARG A 149 9.72 6.06 1.87
CA ARG A 149 9.86 4.99 0.87
C ARG A 149 10.31 3.65 1.52
N PRO A 150 9.72 2.52 1.10
CA PRO A 150 10.12 1.21 1.60
C PRO A 150 11.57 0.91 1.16
N THR A 151 12.43 0.63 2.13
CA THR A 151 13.84 0.28 1.89
C THR A 151 14.09 -1.21 2.16
N ARG A 152 14.89 -1.86 1.31
CA ARG A 152 15.24 -3.29 1.46
C ARG A 152 16.01 -3.58 2.76
N ALA A 153 16.62 -2.57 3.37
CA ALA A 153 17.29 -2.68 4.67
C ALA A 153 16.31 -2.86 5.86
N ARG A 154 15.00 -2.61 5.66
CA ARG A 154 13.98 -2.65 6.72
C ARG A 154 12.77 -3.48 6.27
N ILE A 155 13.01 -4.79 6.09
CA ILE A 155 12.00 -5.74 5.58
C ILE A 155 10.78 -5.80 6.51
N PHE A 156 10.98 -5.78 7.83
CA PHE A 156 9.86 -5.80 8.78
C PHE A 156 9.00 -4.54 8.71
N ASP A 157 9.59 -3.35 8.53
CA ASP A 157 8.83 -2.12 8.34
C ASP A 157 8.05 -2.17 7.01
N ALA A 158 8.67 -2.67 5.93
CA ALA A 158 7.99 -2.89 4.66
C ALA A 158 6.81 -3.87 4.77
N MET A 159 6.99 -4.98 5.48
CA MET A 159 5.97 -6.02 5.62
C MET A 159 4.85 -5.62 6.59
N LEU A 160 5.15 -4.99 7.72
CA LEU A 160 4.17 -4.73 8.77
C LEU A 160 3.56 -3.33 8.72
N ILE A 161 4.14 -2.39 7.95
CA ILE A 161 3.57 -1.05 7.74
C ILE A 161 2.99 -0.95 6.34
N HIS A 162 3.81 -1.19 5.30
CA HIS A 162 3.35 -0.97 3.93
C HIS A 162 2.39 -2.05 3.46
N ALA A 163 2.60 -3.32 3.84
CA ALA A 163 1.73 -4.39 3.38
C ALA A 163 0.28 -4.23 3.83
N PRO A 164 -0.06 -4.11 5.13
CA PRO A 164 -1.44 -3.98 5.56
C PRO A 164 -2.12 -2.73 4.98
N MET A 165 -1.40 -1.61 4.87
CA MET A 165 -1.94 -0.38 4.29
C MET A 165 -2.27 -0.51 2.79
N ARG A 166 -1.43 -1.23 2.03
CA ARG A 166 -1.67 -1.51 0.62
C ARG A 166 -2.77 -2.55 0.42
N PHE A 167 -2.78 -3.63 1.21
CA PHE A 167 -3.88 -4.59 1.20
C PHE A 167 -5.22 -3.90 1.49
N PHE A 168 -5.25 -2.97 2.45
CA PHE A 168 -6.46 -2.24 2.76
C PHE A 168 -6.88 -1.33 1.61
N LEU A 169 -5.94 -0.58 1.02
CA LEU A 169 -6.24 0.28 -0.13
C LEU A 169 -6.75 -0.52 -1.35
N VAL A 170 -6.08 -1.62 -1.70
CA VAL A 170 -6.45 -2.48 -2.84
C VAL A 170 -7.85 -3.07 -2.65
N LEU A 171 -8.20 -3.46 -1.42
CA LEU A 171 -9.55 -3.92 -1.10
C LEU A 171 -10.60 -2.83 -1.35
N GLN A 172 -10.32 -1.59 -0.94
CA GLN A 172 -11.29 -0.50 -1.13
C GLN A 172 -11.45 -0.13 -2.60
N ILE A 173 -10.34 0.14 -3.30
CA ILE A 173 -10.40 0.60 -4.69
C ILE A 173 -10.84 -0.50 -5.65
N GLY A 174 -10.45 -1.75 -5.40
CA GLY A 174 -10.70 -2.87 -6.30
C GLY A 174 -12.05 -3.55 -6.09
N LEU A 175 -12.70 -3.35 -4.93
CA LEU A 175 -13.90 -4.12 -4.59
C LEU A 175 -14.91 -3.38 -3.73
N MET A 176 -14.57 -3.00 -2.49
CA MET A 176 -15.58 -2.58 -1.50
C MET A 176 -16.26 -1.26 -1.85
N PHE A 177 -15.50 -0.26 -2.31
CA PHE A 177 -16.07 1.02 -2.75
C PHE A 177 -16.92 0.84 -4.01
N PRO A 178 -16.42 0.22 -5.10
CA PRO A 178 -17.26 -0.02 -6.27
C PRO A 178 -18.50 -0.87 -5.99
N LEU A 179 -18.39 -1.88 -5.12
CA LEU A 179 -19.53 -2.73 -4.74
C LEU A 179 -20.62 -1.92 -4.04
N SER A 180 -20.23 -1.08 -3.07
CA SER A 180 -21.18 -0.20 -2.37
C SER A 180 -21.82 0.79 -3.34
N LEU A 181 -21.02 1.38 -4.23
CA LEU A 181 -21.48 2.31 -5.24
C LEU A 181 -22.47 1.66 -6.22
N PHE A 182 -22.21 0.44 -6.69
CA PHE A 182 -23.11 -0.27 -7.59
C PHE A 182 -24.46 -0.54 -6.94
N ILE A 183 -24.47 -0.97 -5.68
CA ILE A 183 -25.71 -1.21 -4.95
C ILE A 183 -26.46 0.10 -4.73
N ALA A 184 -25.77 1.17 -4.33
CA ALA A 184 -26.38 2.48 -4.14
C ALA A 184 -26.96 3.08 -5.43
N LEU A 185 -26.36 2.78 -6.60
CA LEU A 185 -26.85 3.18 -7.91
C LEU A 185 -27.92 2.24 -8.50
N GLY A 186 -28.30 1.17 -7.79
CA GLY A 186 -29.25 0.17 -8.29
C GLY A 186 -28.71 -0.70 -9.42
N LEU A 187 -27.39 -0.77 -9.60
CA LEU A 187 -26.72 -1.66 -10.56
C LEU A 187 -26.63 -3.10 -10.00
N VAL A 188 -27.77 -3.63 -9.59
CA VAL A 188 -27.95 -4.91 -8.92
C VAL A 188 -28.76 -5.83 -9.83
N TYR A 189 -28.48 -7.13 -9.78
CA TYR A 189 -29.24 -8.14 -10.51
C TYR A 189 -30.36 -8.70 -9.67
N ASP A 190 -31.47 -9.07 -10.32
CA ASP A 190 -32.59 -9.71 -9.64
C ASP A 190 -32.16 -11.05 -9.02
N PRO A 191 -32.23 -11.17 -7.68
CA PRO A 191 -31.81 -12.40 -7.02
C PRO A 191 -32.82 -13.51 -7.34
N SER A 192 -32.36 -14.64 -7.86
CA SER A 192 -33.17 -15.86 -7.88
C SER A 192 -32.76 -16.74 -6.69
N TYR A 193 -33.73 -17.14 -5.87
CA TYR A 193 -33.49 -18.08 -4.77
C TYR A 193 -34.31 -19.36 -5.04
N PRO A 194 -33.69 -20.56 -5.13
CA PRO A 194 -32.26 -20.85 -5.18
C PRO A 194 -31.73 -20.84 -6.63
N GLY A 195 -30.87 -19.88 -7.00
CA GLY A 195 -30.27 -19.90 -8.34
C GLY A 195 -29.37 -18.71 -8.66
N PRO A 196 -28.77 -18.71 -9.87
CA PRO A 196 -28.08 -17.54 -10.38
C PRO A 196 -29.06 -16.39 -10.65
N PRO A 197 -28.65 -15.12 -10.55
CA PRO A 197 -29.51 -13.98 -10.87
C PRO A 197 -30.09 -14.08 -12.29
N VAL A 198 -31.35 -13.69 -12.47
CA VAL A 198 -32.11 -13.92 -13.71
C VAL A 198 -31.55 -13.08 -14.87
N ASN A 199 -31.16 -11.83 -14.59
CA ASN A 199 -30.81 -10.82 -15.60
C ASN A 199 -29.30 -10.58 -15.72
N TYR A 200 -28.54 -11.67 -15.91
CA TYR A 200 -27.08 -11.65 -15.87
C TYR A 200 -26.39 -10.89 -17.02
N SER A 201 -27.12 -10.63 -18.10
CA SER A 201 -26.66 -9.88 -19.27
C SER A 201 -26.91 -8.38 -19.17
N GLU A 202 -27.63 -7.91 -18.15
CA GLU A 202 -27.93 -6.49 -18.00
C GLU A 202 -26.72 -5.75 -17.41
N ASN A 203 -26.43 -4.56 -17.92
CA ASN A 203 -25.36 -3.66 -17.43
C ASN A 203 -23.97 -4.31 -17.21
N PRO A 204 -23.38 -4.99 -18.21
CA PRO A 204 -22.03 -5.57 -18.07
C PRO A 204 -20.93 -4.50 -18.07
N TRP A 205 -21.19 -3.35 -18.68
CA TRP A 205 -20.19 -2.32 -18.97
C TRP A 205 -19.69 -1.55 -17.74
N PRO A 206 -20.54 -1.15 -16.76
CA PRO A 206 -20.05 -0.52 -15.53
C PRO A 206 -19.09 -1.42 -14.76
N GLY A 207 -19.45 -2.70 -14.61
CA GLY A 207 -18.59 -3.71 -13.97
C GLY A 207 -17.27 -3.89 -14.71
N PHE A 208 -17.33 -3.98 -16.04
CA PHE A 208 -16.14 -4.06 -16.87
C PHE A 208 -15.24 -2.84 -16.71
N GLY A 209 -15.78 -1.62 -16.78
CA GLY A 209 -15.01 -0.38 -16.68
C GLY A 209 -14.27 -0.26 -15.34
N VAL A 210 -14.95 -0.56 -14.24
CA VAL A 210 -14.34 -0.57 -12.89
C VAL A 210 -13.25 -1.62 -12.79
N VAL A 211 -13.56 -2.88 -13.14
CA VAL A 211 -12.60 -3.98 -13.01
C VAL A 211 -11.40 -3.75 -13.92
N PHE A 212 -11.62 -3.40 -15.18
CA PHE A 212 -10.53 -3.13 -16.12
C PHE A 212 -9.68 -1.94 -15.64
N GLY A 213 -10.30 -0.82 -15.27
CA GLY A 213 -9.58 0.38 -14.83
C GLY A 213 -8.74 0.16 -13.57
N THR A 214 -9.33 -0.49 -12.55
CA THR A 214 -8.63 -0.78 -11.29
C THR A 214 -7.49 -1.79 -11.47
N ASN A 215 -7.65 -2.78 -12.34
CA ASN A 215 -6.61 -3.76 -12.63
C ASN A 215 -5.50 -3.19 -13.55
N ILE A 216 -5.82 -2.32 -14.50
CA ILE A 216 -4.80 -1.58 -15.27
C ILE A 216 -3.97 -0.70 -14.31
N LEU A 217 -4.62 0.03 -13.41
CA LEU A 217 -3.93 0.81 -12.39
C LEU A 217 -3.01 -0.08 -11.55
N GLY A 218 -3.51 -1.24 -11.11
CA GLY A 218 -2.72 -2.21 -10.36
C GLY A 218 -1.52 -2.75 -11.15
N LEU A 219 -1.72 -3.07 -12.42
CA LEU A 219 -0.66 -3.52 -13.32
C LEU A 219 0.44 -2.46 -13.48
N LEU A 220 0.07 -1.19 -13.66
CA LEU A 220 1.04 -0.09 -13.76
C LEU A 220 1.85 0.04 -12.47
N VAL A 221 1.20 -0.05 -11.30
CA VAL A 221 1.90 -0.03 -10.00
C VAL A 221 2.88 -1.20 -9.90
N ILE A 222 2.48 -2.40 -10.31
CA ILE A 222 3.33 -3.60 -10.31
C ILE A 222 4.54 -3.42 -11.23
N ILE A 223 4.34 -2.94 -12.46
CA ILE A 223 5.41 -2.78 -13.45
C ILE A 223 6.42 -1.72 -13.00
N PHE A 224 5.95 -0.52 -12.64
CA PHE A 224 6.84 0.60 -12.32
C PHE A 224 7.51 0.47 -10.96
N ARG A 225 6.85 -0.17 -9.99
CA ARG A 225 7.35 -0.24 -8.60
C ARG A 225 7.81 -1.61 -8.15
N ARG A 226 7.60 -2.66 -8.96
CA ARG A 226 7.88 -4.07 -8.60
C ARG A 226 7.24 -4.43 -7.25
N ASP A 227 6.00 -3.99 -7.06
CA ASP A 227 5.29 -4.09 -5.78
C ASP A 227 4.62 -5.47 -5.62
N ILE A 228 5.30 -6.36 -4.91
CA ILE A 228 4.82 -7.72 -4.64
C ILE A 228 3.49 -7.70 -3.86
N VAL A 229 3.36 -6.78 -2.89
CA VAL A 229 2.16 -6.70 -2.04
C VAL A 229 0.95 -6.36 -2.89
N TRP A 230 1.08 -5.36 -3.76
CA TRP A 230 0.01 -4.96 -4.66
C TRP A 230 -0.36 -6.10 -5.63
N CYS A 231 0.64 -6.82 -6.15
CA CYS A 231 0.42 -7.98 -7.01
C CYS A 231 -0.41 -9.07 -6.33
N VAL A 232 -0.03 -9.48 -5.12
CA VAL A 232 -0.74 -10.51 -4.36
C VAL A 232 -2.16 -10.05 -4.05
N ALA A 233 -2.32 -8.81 -3.59
CA ALA A 233 -3.62 -8.25 -3.24
C ALA A 233 -4.56 -8.17 -4.47
N ALA A 234 -4.11 -7.60 -5.58
CA ALA A 234 -4.90 -7.45 -6.80
C ALA A 234 -5.28 -8.80 -7.41
N THR A 235 -4.34 -9.77 -7.41
CA THR A 235 -4.60 -11.13 -7.88
C THR A 235 -5.65 -11.82 -7.00
N TRP A 236 -5.60 -11.66 -5.68
CA TRP A 236 -6.59 -12.23 -4.77
C TRP A 236 -7.98 -11.64 -4.96
N ILE A 237 -8.08 -10.33 -5.19
CA ILE A 237 -9.36 -9.68 -5.51
C ILE A 237 -9.93 -10.26 -6.81
N CYS A 238 -9.11 -10.42 -7.86
CA CYS A 238 -9.55 -11.07 -9.09
C CYS A 238 -10.08 -12.49 -8.84
N ILE A 239 -9.35 -13.31 -8.06
CA ILE A 239 -9.77 -14.66 -7.66
C ILE A 239 -11.11 -14.63 -6.93
N SER A 240 -11.29 -13.70 -6.00
CA SER A 240 -12.55 -13.59 -5.27
C SER A 240 -13.73 -13.27 -6.20
N ILE A 241 -13.53 -12.48 -7.26
CA ILE A 241 -14.59 -12.13 -8.22
C ILE A 241 -14.90 -13.30 -9.16
N TRP A 242 -13.90 -13.94 -9.78
CA TRP A 242 -14.15 -14.95 -10.82
C TRP A 242 -14.60 -16.31 -10.28
N THR A 243 -14.35 -16.57 -9.00
CA THR A 243 -14.77 -17.81 -8.33
C THR A 243 -16.26 -17.85 -8.01
N GLU A 244 -16.92 -16.69 -7.94
CA GLU A 244 -18.39 -16.61 -7.85
C GLU A 244 -18.97 -16.71 -9.26
N ARG A 245 -19.97 -17.56 -9.47
CA ARG A 245 -20.55 -17.83 -10.80
C ARG A 245 -22.07 -17.74 -10.77
N PRO A 246 -22.71 -17.34 -11.88
CA PRO A 246 -22.14 -16.85 -13.15
C PRO A 246 -21.53 -15.43 -13.02
N LYS A 247 -20.85 -14.94 -14.07
CA LYS A 247 -20.25 -13.56 -14.19
C LYS A 247 -20.41 -13.03 -15.62
N PRO A 248 -20.54 -11.70 -15.84
CA PRO A 248 -20.79 -11.20 -17.19
C PRO A 248 -19.51 -11.43 -17.99
N GLY A 249 -19.63 -11.87 -19.25
CA GLY A 249 -18.48 -12.24 -20.08
C GLY A 249 -17.32 -11.24 -20.02
N PRO A 250 -17.55 -9.93 -20.24
CA PRO A 250 -16.50 -8.92 -20.18
C PRO A 250 -15.78 -8.83 -18.83
N VAL A 251 -16.53 -8.88 -17.72
CA VAL A 251 -15.94 -8.84 -16.38
C VAL A 251 -15.14 -10.11 -16.13
N TYR A 252 -15.74 -11.27 -16.41
CA TYR A 252 -15.14 -12.59 -16.18
C TYR A 252 -13.81 -12.76 -16.93
N VAL A 253 -13.78 -12.42 -18.22
CA VAL A 253 -12.55 -12.49 -19.04
C VAL A 253 -11.49 -11.56 -18.48
N THR A 254 -11.87 -10.34 -18.08
CA THR A 254 -10.95 -9.35 -17.52
C THR A 254 -10.31 -9.85 -16.23
N VAL A 255 -11.08 -10.27 -15.24
CA VAL A 255 -10.53 -10.76 -13.96
C VAL A 255 -9.67 -12.02 -14.16
N LEU A 256 -10.02 -12.90 -15.10
CA LEU A 256 -9.23 -14.09 -15.39
C LEU A 256 -7.88 -13.72 -16.03
N LEU A 257 -7.90 -12.81 -17.00
CA LEU A 257 -6.70 -12.31 -17.66
C LEU A 257 -5.76 -11.63 -16.66
N PHE A 258 -6.28 -10.73 -15.81
CA PHE A 258 -5.46 -10.03 -14.83
C PHE A 258 -4.98 -10.92 -13.67
N THR A 259 -5.70 -12.01 -13.36
CA THR A 259 -5.19 -13.04 -12.43
C THR A 259 -3.86 -13.62 -12.91
N ALA A 260 -3.70 -13.84 -14.22
CA ALA A 260 -2.45 -14.32 -14.80
C ALA A 260 -1.46 -13.19 -15.12
N LEU A 261 -1.96 -12.04 -15.57
CA LEU A 261 -1.12 -10.93 -16.02
C LEU A 261 -0.35 -10.27 -14.87
N HIS A 262 -0.92 -10.13 -13.67
CA HIS A 262 -0.21 -9.50 -12.55
C HIS A 262 1.06 -10.28 -12.14
N PRO A 263 1.02 -11.60 -11.87
CA PRO A 263 2.23 -12.36 -11.56
C PRO A 263 3.24 -12.38 -12.72
N VAL A 264 2.77 -12.53 -13.96
CA VAL A 264 3.64 -12.53 -15.15
C VAL A 264 4.34 -11.19 -15.31
N ALA A 265 3.64 -10.08 -15.14
CA ALA A 265 4.23 -8.74 -15.20
C ALA A 265 5.25 -8.52 -14.08
N LEU A 266 4.96 -8.99 -12.85
CA LEU A 266 5.90 -8.92 -11.75
C LEU A 266 7.19 -9.70 -12.08
N ILE A 267 7.07 -10.95 -12.52
CA ILE A 267 8.22 -11.78 -12.92
C ILE A 267 8.99 -11.13 -14.06
N GLY A 268 8.29 -10.68 -15.10
CA GLY A 268 8.87 -9.99 -16.25
C GLY A 268 9.65 -8.72 -15.86
N THR A 269 9.11 -7.93 -14.93
CA THR A 269 9.81 -6.73 -14.45
C THR A 269 11.04 -7.03 -13.59
N TYR A 270 11.05 -8.13 -12.84
CA TYR A 270 12.25 -8.60 -12.15
C TYR A 270 13.32 -9.12 -13.11
N ILE A 271 12.91 -9.91 -14.11
CA ILE A 271 13.81 -10.42 -15.15
C ILE A 271 14.43 -9.25 -15.93
N HIS A 272 13.61 -8.30 -16.39
CA HIS A 272 14.09 -7.10 -17.08
C HIS A 272 15.06 -6.30 -16.19
N ALA A 273 14.76 -6.15 -14.91
CA ALA A 273 15.65 -5.44 -13.99
C ALA A 273 17.00 -6.13 -13.78
N TRP A 274 17.01 -7.46 -13.86
CA TRP A 274 18.22 -8.25 -13.70
C TRP A 274 19.10 -8.20 -14.94
N PHE A 275 18.51 -8.32 -16.14
CA PHE A 275 19.24 -8.25 -17.41
C PHE A 275 19.70 -6.83 -17.78
N PHE A 276 18.88 -5.82 -17.50
CA PHE A 276 19.18 -4.41 -17.82
C PHE A 276 19.66 -3.62 -16.61
N LYS A 277 20.25 -4.30 -15.61
CA LYS A 277 21.06 -3.62 -14.60
C LYS A 277 22.21 -2.96 -15.35
N LYS A 278 22.13 -1.65 -15.56
CA LYS A 278 23.33 -0.87 -15.85
C LYS A 278 24.26 -1.10 -14.66
N ASP A 279 25.46 -1.59 -14.93
CA ASP A 279 26.59 -1.39 -14.04
C ASP A 279 26.78 0.11 -13.92
N ASP A 280 26.02 0.73 -13.00
CA ASP A 280 26.31 2.08 -12.54
C ASP A 280 27.73 1.99 -11.99
N GLY A 281 28.63 2.65 -12.75
CA GLY A 281 30.06 2.40 -12.73
C GLY A 281 30.66 2.38 -11.34
N VAL A 282 31.76 1.63 -11.24
CA VAL A 282 32.70 1.60 -10.10
C VAL A 282 32.75 2.99 -9.46
N ALA A 283 32.07 3.14 -8.32
CA ALA A 283 32.20 4.33 -7.50
C ALA A 283 33.63 4.29 -6.96
N LEU A 284 34.47 5.21 -7.44
CA LEU A 284 35.77 5.44 -6.85
C LEU A 284 35.59 5.70 -5.34
N PRO A 285 36.44 5.10 -4.49
CA PRO A 285 36.34 5.30 -3.06
C PRO A 285 36.38 6.80 -2.71
N PRO A 286 35.57 7.28 -1.75
CA PRO A 286 35.66 8.64 -1.27
C PRO A 286 36.92 8.73 -0.41
N GLY A 287 38.03 9.12 -1.02
CA GLY A 287 39.32 9.20 -0.35
C GLY A 287 40.43 9.48 -1.35
N ASP A 288 40.49 10.73 -1.80
CA ASP A 288 41.71 11.53 -1.84
C ASP A 288 41.29 12.93 -2.27
N GLU A 289 41.10 13.80 -1.28
CA GLU A 289 41.11 15.23 -1.48
C GLU A 289 42.48 15.58 -2.09
N HIS A 290 42.54 15.73 -3.42
CA HIS A 290 43.72 16.30 -4.07
C HIS A 290 43.91 17.74 -3.55
N PRO A 291 44.93 18.02 -2.73
CA PRO A 291 45.24 19.38 -2.32
C PRO A 291 46.06 19.98 -3.47
N GLY A 292 45.40 20.59 -4.44
CA GLY A 292 46.19 21.18 -5.54
C GLY A 292 45.47 21.94 -6.65
N LEU A 293 44.14 21.98 -6.73
CA LEU A 293 43.51 22.49 -7.96
C LEU A 293 42.53 23.66 -7.84
N TYR A 294 42.43 24.31 -6.68
CA TYR A 294 41.82 25.64 -6.59
C TYR A 294 42.50 26.52 -5.54
N GLY A 295 43.32 27.46 -6.00
CA GLY A 295 43.97 28.45 -5.14
C GLY A 295 44.83 29.41 -5.93
N ASN A 296 44.26 30.16 -6.87
CA ASN A 296 44.97 31.24 -7.54
C ASN A 296 44.59 32.57 -6.90
N GLY A 297 45.53 33.21 -6.21
CA GLY A 297 45.48 34.63 -5.88
C GLY A 297 45.65 35.03 -4.42
N GLN A 298 46.75 34.66 -3.75
CA GLN A 298 47.24 35.48 -2.64
C GLN A 298 48.78 35.44 -2.54
N ASN A 299 49.37 36.61 -2.81
CA ASN A 299 50.77 36.95 -2.61
C ASN A 299 51.28 36.52 -1.23
N ARG A 300 52.39 35.78 -1.19
CA ARG A 300 53.43 35.90 -0.16
C ARG A 300 54.75 35.23 -0.60
N PRO A 301 55.91 35.91 -0.44
CA PRO A 301 57.21 35.37 -0.82
C PRO A 301 57.94 34.74 0.38
N GLY A 302 58.70 33.65 0.14
CA GLY A 302 59.77 33.20 1.04
C GLY A 302 59.91 31.68 1.17
N GLU A 303 61.17 31.21 1.07
CA GLU A 303 61.73 29.91 1.47
C GLU A 303 61.54 28.73 0.48
N GLN A 304 62.47 28.46 -0.44
CA GLN A 304 63.78 27.77 -0.34
C GLN A 304 63.76 26.23 -0.16
N GLN A 305 64.42 25.59 -1.14
CA GLN A 305 65.22 24.36 -1.09
C GLN A 305 64.53 22.98 -1.22
N GLY A 306 64.55 22.46 -2.45
CA GLY A 306 65.41 21.33 -2.81
C GLY A 306 64.96 19.90 -2.49
N ARG A 307 64.35 19.22 -3.48
CA ARG A 307 64.67 17.81 -3.84
C ARG A 307 64.00 17.37 -5.15
N GLN A 308 64.84 17.01 -6.12
CA GLN A 308 64.55 16.06 -7.22
C GLN A 308 64.12 14.72 -6.58
N GLY A 309 63.30 13.83 -7.14
CA GLY A 309 62.71 13.62 -8.46
C GLY A 309 62.35 12.11 -8.53
N GLY A 310 61.22 11.74 -9.12
CA GLY A 310 60.86 10.31 -9.33
C GLY A 310 59.38 10.00 -9.47
N GLY A 311 58.71 10.59 -10.48
CA GLY A 311 57.39 10.12 -10.94
C GLY A 311 57.53 9.10 -12.09
N PRO A 312 56.56 8.20 -12.31
CA PRO A 312 56.66 7.14 -13.31
C PRO A 312 56.78 7.73 -14.72
N ARG A 313 57.78 7.25 -15.47
CA ARG A 313 58.07 7.68 -16.84
C ARG A 313 57.05 7.01 -17.78
N GLU A 314 56.29 7.80 -18.53
CA GLU A 314 55.46 7.28 -19.63
C GLU A 314 56.38 6.60 -20.64
N VAL A 315 56.05 5.36 -20.98
CA VAL A 315 56.77 4.57 -21.99
C VAL A 315 56.23 4.99 -23.35
N ASP A 316 57.08 5.61 -24.15
CA ASP A 316 56.74 6.03 -25.51
C ASP A 316 56.47 4.79 -26.38
N ALA A 317 55.20 4.59 -26.75
CA ALA A 317 54.75 3.41 -27.50
C ALA A 317 55.25 3.38 -28.96
N GLU A 318 55.80 4.49 -29.46
CA GLU A 318 56.32 4.63 -30.83
C GLU A 318 57.77 4.12 -30.99
N ALA A 319 58.42 3.67 -29.91
CA ALA A 319 59.76 3.08 -29.97
C ALA A 319 59.79 1.54 -30.17
N ILE A 320 58.62 0.86 -30.26
CA ILE A 320 58.55 -0.62 -30.30
C ILE A 320 58.25 -1.17 -31.71
N TRP A 321 57.78 -0.34 -32.65
CA TRP A 321 57.50 -0.78 -34.02
C TRP A 321 58.03 0.25 -35.01
N GLY A 322 59.24 -0.01 -35.50
CA GLY A 322 59.85 0.77 -36.58
C GLY A 322 59.10 0.69 -37.90
#